data_AF-A0A5J6PWV6-F1
#
_entry.id   AF-A0A5J6PWV6-F1
#
_cell.length_a   1.000
_cell.length_b   1.000
_cell.length_c   1.000
_cell.angle_alpha   90.00
_cell.angle_beta   90.00
_cell.angle_gamma   90.00
#
_symmetry.space_group_name_H-M   'P 1'
#
loop_
_entity.id
_entity.type
_entity.pdbx_description
1 polymer ?
#
loop_
_entity_poly.entity_id
_entity_poly.type
_entity_poly.pdbx_seq_one_letter_code
_entity_poly.pdbx_strand_id
1 'polypeptide(L)'
;MTGIQSSNIIIPRDQNKVFAVPAKGKPMSAKDFQEKFILKEGRAKHYVDFDTCPGEFTPRPNSLNSKAIEFVHDGPFGLYGRNPTYHRNH
;
A
#
# COMPACT_ATOMS: atom_id res chain seq x y z
N MET A 1 2.34 -11.83 13.33
CA MET A 1 2.30 -11.46 11.91
C MET A 1 3.49 -12.13 11.28
N THR A 2 3.31 -13.08 10.38
CA THR A 2 4.40 -13.97 9.91
C THR A 2 4.24 -14.27 8.42
N GLY A 3 3.79 -13.28 7.65
CA GLY A 3 3.65 -13.35 6.19
C GLY A 3 4.69 -12.47 5.49
N ILE A 4 4.35 -11.20 5.24
CA ILE A 4 5.24 -10.26 4.54
C ILE A 4 6.56 -10.04 5.30
N GLN A 5 6.53 -10.06 6.64
CA GLN A 5 7.72 -9.89 7.49
C GLN A 5 8.73 -11.04 7.34
N SER A 6 8.29 -12.26 7.01
CA SER A 6 9.20 -13.41 6.83
C SER A 6 9.69 -13.54 5.40
N SER A 7 8.85 -13.20 4.40
CA SER A 7 9.21 -13.29 2.98
C SER A 7 9.88 -12.03 2.42
N ASN A 8 9.74 -10.87 3.09
CA ASN A 8 10.05 -9.55 2.53
C ASN A 8 9.43 -9.33 1.13
N ILE A 9 8.31 -9.98 0.83
CA ILE A 9 7.61 -9.86 -0.45
C ILE A 9 6.15 -9.57 -0.17
N ILE A 10 5.64 -8.51 -0.79
CA ILE A 10 4.21 -8.23 -0.89
C ILE A 10 3.66 -9.11 -2.01
N ILE A 11 2.83 -10.09 -1.65
CA ILE A 11 2.15 -10.96 -2.61
C ILE A 11 0.71 -10.45 -2.78
N PRO A 12 0.40 -9.72 -3.86
CA PRO A 12 -0.94 -9.20 -4.06
C PRO A 12 -1.91 -10.32 -4.45
N ARG A 13 -3.08 -10.35 -3.82
CA ARG A 13 -4.20 -11.21 -4.24
C ARG A 13 -5.27 -10.46 -5.03
N ASP A 14 -5.40 -9.16 -4.78
CA ASP A 14 -6.37 -8.31 -5.46
C ASP A 14 -5.77 -7.81 -6.76
N GLN A 15 -6.41 -8.17 -7.89
CA GLN A 15 -5.99 -7.81 -9.25
C GLN A 15 -4.53 -8.14 -9.61
N ASN A 16 -3.87 -8.98 -8.79
CA ASN A 16 -2.42 -9.20 -8.83
C ASN A 16 -1.60 -7.89 -8.83
N LYS A 17 -2.07 -6.86 -8.09
CA LYS A 17 -1.44 -5.54 -8.04
C LYS A 17 -1.15 -5.10 -6.60
N VAL A 18 0.00 -4.47 -6.41
CA VAL A 18 0.36 -3.77 -5.18
C VAL A 18 -0.06 -2.31 -5.31
N PHE A 19 -0.81 -1.82 -4.33
CA PHE A 19 -1.27 -0.44 -4.26
C PHE A 19 -0.48 0.31 -3.20
N ALA A 20 0.02 1.48 -3.55
CA ALA A 20 0.81 2.35 -2.69
C ALA A 20 0.28 3.79 -2.75
N VAL A 21 0.59 4.56 -1.73
CA VAL A 21 0.36 6.01 -1.69
C VAL A 21 1.65 6.70 -1.31
N PRO A 22 1.90 7.91 -1.83
CA PRO A 22 3.08 8.66 -1.42
C PRO A 22 2.93 9.06 0.04
N ALA A 23 3.94 8.77 0.85
CA ALA A 23 4.05 9.24 2.22
C ALA A 23 4.31 10.75 2.22
N LYS A 24 3.26 11.56 2.04
CA LYS A 24 3.32 13.03 2.14
C LYS A 24 2.71 13.49 3.46
N GLY A 25 3.56 13.91 4.39
CA GLY A 25 3.14 14.53 5.64
C GLY A 25 2.63 13.54 6.68
N LYS A 26 1.64 13.97 7.49
CA LYS A 26 1.09 13.15 8.58
C LYS A 26 0.43 11.89 7.99
N PRO A 27 0.77 10.68 8.46
CA PRO A 27 0.10 9.48 8.01
C PRO A 27 -1.40 9.60 8.27
N MET A 28 -2.18 9.36 7.21
CA MET A 28 -3.64 9.36 7.26
C MET A 28 -4.11 8.26 8.22
N SER A 29 -5.20 8.50 8.96
CA SER A 29 -5.75 7.46 9.82
C SER A 29 -6.24 6.27 8.98
N ALA A 30 -6.27 5.06 9.55
CA ALA A 30 -6.80 3.88 8.84
C ALA A 30 -8.20 4.12 8.28
N LYS A 31 -9.04 4.82 9.06
CA LYS A 31 -10.43 5.14 8.71
C LYS A 31 -10.49 6.08 7.52
N ASP A 32 -9.77 7.21 7.57
CA ASP A 32 -9.74 8.17 6.46
C ASP A 32 -9.16 7.53 5.19
N PHE A 33 -8.19 6.63 5.33
CA PHE A 33 -7.63 5.87 4.21
C PHE A 33 -8.68 4.94 3.60
N GLN A 34 -9.46 4.25 4.42
CA GLN A 34 -10.54 3.39 3.94
C GLN A 34 -11.64 4.18 3.23
N GLU A 35 -12.03 5.32 3.79
CA GLU A 35 -13.03 6.20 3.18
C GLU A 35 -12.51 6.80 1.86
N LYS A 36 -11.25 7.20 1.80
CA LYS A 36 -10.65 7.79 0.60
C LYS A 36 -10.50 6.80 -0.56
N PHE A 37 -10.07 5.57 -0.26
CA PHE A 37 -9.81 4.52 -1.26
C PHE A 37 -10.94 3.50 -1.39
N ILE A 38 -12.07 3.73 -0.69
CA ILE A 38 -13.27 2.87 -0.69
C ILE A 38 -12.90 1.41 -0.35
N LEU A 39 -12.02 1.24 0.63
CA LEU A 39 -11.59 -0.07 1.10
C LEU A 39 -12.58 -0.59 2.14
N LYS A 40 -12.81 -1.91 2.14
CA LYS A 40 -13.59 -2.56 3.21
C LYS A 40 -12.96 -2.29 4.58
N GLU A 41 -13.83 -2.17 5.58
CA GLU A 41 -13.43 -2.00 6.98
C GLU A 41 -12.41 -3.09 7.41
N GLY A 42 -11.48 -2.72 8.28
CA GLY A 42 -10.33 -3.56 8.65
C GLY A 42 -9.21 -3.75 7.61
N ARG A 43 -9.39 -3.44 6.31
CA ARG A 43 -8.34 -3.63 5.28
C ARG A 43 -7.16 -2.65 5.34
N ALA A 44 -7.34 -1.46 5.91
CA ALA A 44 -6.24 -0.52 6.15
C ALA A 44 -5.61 -0.67 7.55
N LYS A 45 -5.94 -1.76 8.27
CA LYS A 45 -5.42 -2.01 9.61
C LYS A 45 -3.93 -2.35 9.62
N HIS A 46 -3.43 -2.90 8.52
CA HIS A 46 -2.02 -3.28 8.36
C HIS A 46 -1.49 -2.60 7.10
N TYR A 47 -0.37 -1.90 7.22
CA TYR A 47 0.32 -1.30 6.10
C TYR A 47 1.84 -1.37 6.32
N VAL A 48 2.59 -1.21 5.24
CA VAL A 48 4.06 -1.20 5.25
C VAL A 48 4.53 0.06 4.54
N ASP A 49 5.39 0.82 5.22
CA ASP A 49 6.09 1.96 4.63
C ASP A 49 7.46 1.47 4.17
N PHE A 50 7.87 1.83 2.95
CA PHE A 50 9.13 1.38 2.35
C PHE A 50 9.64 2.40 1.34
N ASP A 51 10.95 2.38 1.12
CA ASP A 51 11.62 3.23 0.14
C ASP A 51 11.38 2.68 -1.28
N THR A 52 11.00 3.55 -2.22
CA THR A 52 10.74 3.19 -3.62
C THR A 52 11.65 3.94 -4.56
N CYS A 53 12.03 3.32 -5.68
CA CYS A 53 12.70 4.05 -6.76
C CYS A 53 11.67 4.73 -7.70
N PRO A 54 11.99 5.89 -8.29
CA PRO A 54 11.14 6.52 -9.28
C PRO A 54 10.85 5.58 -10.46
N GLY A 55 9.58 5.43 -10.84
CA GLY A 55 9.16 4.59 -11.98
C GLY A 55 8.77 3.15 -11.63
N GLU A 56 8.96 2.69 -10.39
CA GLU A 56 8.51 1.35 -9.97
C GLU A 56 6.99 1.24 -9.83
N PHE A 57 6.32 2.36 -9.57
CA PHE A 57 4.87 2.44 -9.47
C PHE A 57 4.31 3.42 -10.49
N THR A 58 3.20 3.05 -11.11
CA THR A 58 2.47 3.89 -12.06
C THR A 58 1.31 4.58 -11.34
N PRO A 59 1.17 5.92 -11.43
CA PRO A 59 0.01 6.61 -10.88
C PRO A 59 -1.25 6.25 -11.68
N ARG A 60 -2.33 5.96 -10.97
CA ARG A 60 -3.64 5.63 -11.54
C ARG A 60 -4.74 6.26 -10.69
N PRO A 61 -5.83 6.78 -11.28
CA PRO A 61 -7.03 7.11 -10.52
C PRO A 61 -7.68 5.84 -9.96
N ASN A 62 -8.09 5.86 -8.70
CA ASN A 62 -8.82 4.76 -8.09
C ASN A 62 -10.15 4.54 -8.82
N SER A 63 -10.47 3.28 -9.11
CA SER A 63 -11.65 2.90 -9.89
C SER A 63 -12.99 3.28 -9.25
N LEU A 64 -13.03 3.43 -7.93
CA LEU A 64 -14.22 3.78 -7.15
C LEU A 64 -14.22 5.26 -6.72
N ASN A 65 -13.05 5.90 -6.69
CA ASN A 65 -12.90 7.32 -6.39
C ASN A 65 -11.86 7.97 -7.31
N SER A 66 -12.32 8.54 -8.43
CA SER A 66 -11.45 9.16 -9.44
C SER A 66 -10.64 10.36 -8.93
N LYS A 67 -10.97 10.93 -7.77
CA LYS A 67 -10.21 12.00 -7.11
C LYS A 67 -9.03 11.48 -6.28
N ALA A 68 -9.00 10.18 -5.97
CA ALA A 68 -7.89 9.54 -5.29
C ALA A 68 -6.92 8.97 -6.31
N ILE A 69 -5.66 9.41 -6.26
CA ILE A 69 -4.57 8.81 -7.03
C ILE A 69 -3.89 7.75 -6.18
N GLU A 70 -3.83 6.53 -6.70
CA GLU A 70 -3.09 5.40 -6.16
C GLU A 70 -1.92 5.05 -7.08
N PHE A 71 -0.84 4.57 -6.50
CA PHE A 71 0.35 4.12 -7.22
C PHE A 71 0.32 2.61 -7.29
N VAL A 72 0.36 2.05 -8.50
CA VAL A 72 0.23 0.61 -8.72
C VAL A 72 1.50 -0.03 -9.24
N HIS A 73 1.80 -1.22 -8.73
CA HIS A 73 2.84 -2.11 -9.24
C HIS A 73 2.22 -3.47 -9.58
N ASP A 74 2.65 -4.06 -10.69
CA ASP A 74 2.13 -5.34 -11.18
C ASP A 74 2.88 -6.52 -10.58
N GLY A 75 2.14 -7.43 -9.97
CA GLY A 75 2.66 -8.67 -9.41
C GLY A 75 3.33 -8.50 -8.05
N PRO A 76 4.05 -9.54 -7.60
CA PRO A 76 4.74 -9.53 -6.31
C PRO A 76 5.82 -8.45 -6.25
N PHE A 77 5.88 -7.72 -5.13
CA PHE A 77 6.86 -6.66 -4.91
C PHE A 77 7.81 -7.02 -3.77
N GLY A 78 9.11 -7.01 -4.03
CA GLY A 78 10.13 -7.26 -3.02
C GLY A 78 10.39 -6.02 -2.14
N LEU A 79 10.68 -6.23 -0.87
CA LEU A 79 10.99 -5.17 0.11
C LEU A 79 12.46 -5.21 0.56
N TYR A 80 13.26 -6.12 0.01
CA TYR A 80 14.67 -6.26 0.36
C TYR A 80 15.46 -4.98 0.04
N GLY A 81 16.18 -4.46 1.03
CA GLY A 81 16.96 -3.22 0.89
C GLY A 81 16.12 -1.92 0.83
N ARG A 82 14.81 -1.98 1.10
CA ARG A 82 13.87 -0.83 1.03
C ARG A 82 13.40 -0.33 2.40
N ASN A 83 14.14 -0.62 3.46
CA ASN A 83 13.85 -0.22 4.85
C ASN A 83 12.36 -0.37 5.26
N PRO A 84 11.74 -1.56 5.10
CA PRO A 84 10.31 -1.70 5.33
C PRO A 84 9.96 -1.54 6.82
N THR A 85 9.06 -0.60 7.12
CA THR A 85 8.49 -0.39 8.45
C THR A 85 7.05 -0.89 8.46
N TYR A 86 6.77 -1.85 9.35
CA TYR A 86 5.47 -2.51 9.42
C TYR A 86 4.61 -1.86 10.50
N HIS A 87 3.42 -1.40 10.10
CA HIS A 87 2.50 -0.70 10.99
C HIS A 87 1.20 -1.48 11.18
N ARG A 88 0.66 -1.35 12.40
CA ARG A 88 -0.68 -1.83 12.75
C ARG A 88 -1.46 -0.68 13.36
N ASN A 89 -2.49 -0.22 12.66
CA ASN A 89 -3.44 0.73 13.23
C ASN A 89 -4.33 -0.01 14.25
N HIS A 90 -4.58 0.62 15.39
CA HIS A 90 -5.43 0.05 16.45
C HIS A 90 -6.90 0.22 16.10
#